data_AF-A0A4Y2QIW9-F1
#
_entry.id   AF-A0A4Y2QIW9-F1
#
_cell.length_a   1.000
_cell.length_b   1.000
_cell.length_c   1.000
_cell.angle_alpha   90.00
_cell.angle_beta   90.00
_cell.angle_gamma   90.00
#
_symmetry.space_group_name_H-M   'P 1'
#
loop_
_entity.id
_entity.type
_entity.pdbx_description
1 polymer ?
#
loop_
_entity_poly.entity_id
_entity_poly.type
_entity_poly.pdbx_seq_one_letter_code
_entity_poly.pdbx_strand_id
1 'polypeptide(L)'
;MLDSFHNQGLRLATGAFRTNPILSLHVISGEPSVELRRHRLVLSYFYKIKSDESHPQHYKVINLIFGSLFSVRLSFTPTFVFRIGEILRYFEIEDFPIVSNVGGPPSLAGDTT
;
A
#
# COMPACT_ATOMS: atom_id res chain seq x y z
N MET A 1 -3.47 -16.37 -6.92
CA MET A 1 -3.38 -17.20 -8.15
C MET A 1 -2.44 -16.61 -9.20
N LEU A 2 -2.24 -15.29 -9.31
CA LEU A 2 -1.30 -14.71 -10.28
C LEU A 2 0.18 -15.07 -9.98
N ASP A 3 0.57 -15.05 -8.71
CA ASP A 3 1.97 -15.28 -8.31
C ASP A 3 2.46 -16.70 -8.65
N SER A 4 1.58 -17.71 -8.60
CA SER A 4 1.93 -19.08 -8.97
C SER A 4 2.23 -19.23 -10.46
N PHE A 5 1.41 -18.61 -11.33
CA PHE A 5 1.66 -18.62 -12.78
C PHE A 5 2.92 -17.83 -13.14
N HIS A 6 3.15 -16.69 -12.50
CA HIS A 6 4.36 -15.91 -12.71
C HIS A 6 5.62 -16.72 -12.37
N ASN A 7 5.65 -17.34 -11.18
CA ASN A 7 6.79 -18.15 -10.76
C ASN A 7 6.99 -19.38 -11.66
N GLN A 8 5.91 -20.01 -12.11
CA GLN A 8 6.01 -21.13 -13.05
C GLN A 8 6.57 -20.69 -14.41
N GLY A 9 6.12 -19.55 -14.93
CA GLY A 9 6.65 -18.96 -16.16
C GLY A 9 8.14 -18.65 -16.05
N LEU A 10 8.59 -18.04 -14.94
CA LEU A 10 10.01 -17.77 -14.70
C LEU A 10 10.84 -19.06 -14.70
N ARG A 11 10.36 -20.14 -14.10
CA ARG A 11 11.07 -21.43 -14.12
C ARG A 11 11.22 -22.01 -15.52
N LEU A 12 10.15 -21.94 -16.31
CA LEU A 12 10.18 -22.43 -17.69
C LEU A 12 11.14 -21.60 -18.56
N ALA A 13 11.12 -20.28 -18.42
CA ALA A 13 11.98 -19.37 -19.18
C ALA A 13 13.46 -19.48 -18.80
N THR A 14 13.77 -19.67 -17.51
CA THR A 14 15.14 -19.77 -16.99
C THR A 14 15.70 -21.18 -16.96
N GLY A 15 14.87 -22.20 -17.20
CA GLY A 15 15.25 -23.61 -17.04
C GLY A 15 15.49 -24.03 -15.57
N ALA A 16 15.05 -23.24 -14.59
CA ALA A 16 15.23 -23.55 -13.18
C ALA A 16 14.41 -24.77 -12.74
N PHE A 17 14.95 -25.59 -11.82
CA PHE A 17 14.21 -26.73 -11.29
C PHE A 17 12.91 -26.30 -10.61
N ARG A 18 11.92 -27.19 -10.58
CA ARG A 18 10.63 -26.95 -9.89
C ARG A 18 10.79 -26.65 -8.40
N THR A 19 11.88 -27.11 -7.79
CA THR A 19 12.19 -26.99 -6.35
C THR A 19 13.03 -25.76 -6.00
N ASN A 20 13.57 -25.00 -6.96
CA ASN A 20 14.36 -23.81 -6.64
C ASN A 20 13.54 -22.84 -5.77
N PRO A 21 14.11 -22.22 -4.73
CA PRO A 21 13.40 -21.24 -3.93
C PRO A 21 13.05 -19.99 -4.75
N ILE A 22 11.94 -19.33 -4.42
CA ILE A 22 11.41 -18.17 -5.16
C ILE A 22 12.44 -17.01 -5.19
N LEU A 23 13.15 -16.78 -4.09
CA LEU A 23 14.19 -15.75 -4.03
C LEU A 23 15.32 -16.00 -5.04
N SER A 24 15.79 -17.25 -5.14
CA SER A 24 16.79 -17.63 -6.15
C SER A 24 16.27 -17.45 -7.57
N LEU A 25 14.98 -17.74 -7.80
CA LEU A 25 14.35 -17.59 -9.10
C LEU A 25 14.32 -16.12 -9.57
N HIS A 26 14.04 -15.18 -8.66
CA HIS A 26 14.10 -13.74 -8.97
C HIS A 26 15.52 -13.28 -9.30
N VAL A 27 16.54 -13.79 -8.59
CA VAL A 27 17.94 -13.47 -8.89
C VAL A 27 18.37 -14.01 -10.26
N ILE A 28 18.01 -15.26 -10.58
CA ILE A 28 18.38 -15.90 -11.86
C ILE A 28 17.69 -15.23 -13.05
N SER A 29 16.41 -14.88 -12.90
CA SER A 29 15.64 -14.22 -13.97
C SER A 29 15.98 -12.73 -14.13
N GLY A 30 16.58 -12.10 -13.11
CA GLY A 30 16.73 -10.65 -13.05
C GLY A 30 15.42 -9.90 -12.84
N GLU A 31 14.31 -10.60 -12.60
CA GLU A 31 12.98 -10.03 -12.47
C GLU A 31 12.58 -9.88 -10.99
N PRO A 32 12.13 -8.68 -10.56
CA PRO A 32 11.66 -8.46 -9.19
C PRO A 32 10.35 -9.20 -8.92
N SER A 33 10.08 -9.46 -7.63
CA SER A 33 8.84 -10.11 -7.21
C SER A 33 7.60 -9.31 -7.64
N VAL A 34 6.49 -10.03 -7.89
CA VAL A 34 5.21 -9.42 -8.28
C VAL A 34 4.75 -8.41 -7.23
N GLU A 35 4.98 -8.72 -5.96
CA GLU A 35 4.66 -7.84 -4.84
C GLU A 35 5.47 -6.55 -4.88
N LEU A 36 6.79 -6.64 -5.08
CA LEU A 36 7.65 -5.46 -5.17
C LEU A 36 7.26 -4.57 -6.36
N ARG A 37 6.88 -5.18 -7.49
CA ARG A 37 6.34 -4.45 -8.65
C ARG A 37 5.03 -3.74 -8.33
N ARG A 38 4.13 -4.38 -7.58
CA ARG A 38 2.88 -3.74 -7.10
C ARG A 38 3.17 -2.57 -6.17
N HIS A 39 4.09 -2.72 -5.21
CA HIS A 39 4.50 -1.64 -4.31
C HIS A 39 5.06 -0.44 -5.08
N ARG A 40 5.99 -0.69 -6.01
CA ARG A 40 6.56 0.36 -6.87
C ARG A 40 5.47 1.11 -7.65
N LEU A 41 4.51 0.39 -8.23
CA LEU A 41 3.42 1.01 -8.99
C LEU A 41 2.52 1.86 -8.10
N VAL A 42 2.14 1.35 -6.93
CA VAL A 42 1.31 2.07 -5.94
C VAL A 42 2.00 3.35 -5.48
N LEU A 43 3.28 3.27 -5.11
CA LEU A 43 4.08 4.42 -4.70
C LEU A 43 4.22 5.45 -5.84
N SER A 44 4.52 4.99 -7.05
CA SER A 44 4.63 5.89 -8.22
C SER A 44 3.33 6.65 -8.47
N TYR A 45 2.19 5.96 -8.37
CA TYR A 45 0.88 6.57 -8.54
C TYR A 45 0.55 7.53 -7.40
N PHE A 46 0.88 7.16 -6.15
CA PHE A 46 0.71 8.02 -4.99
C PHE A 46 1.47 9.34 -5.13
N TYR A 47 2.76 9.28 -5.45
CA TYR A 47 3.58 10.48 -5.62
C TYR A 47 3.14 11.33 -6.80
N LYS A 48 2.67 10.70 -7.89
CA LYS A 48 2.09 11.42 -9.02
C LYS A 48 0.85 12.23 -8.61
N ILE A 49 -0.05 11.63 -7.81
CA ILE A 49 -1.21 12.37 -7.27
C ILE A 49 -0.73 13.46 -6.33
N LYS A 50 0.19 13.16 -5.41
CA LYS A 50 0.73 14.11 -4.42
C LYS A 50 1.39 15.32 -5.09
N SER A 51 2.04 15.14 -6.24
CA SER A 51 2.72 16.21 -6.98
C SER A 51 1.77 17.13 -7.75
N ASP A 52 0.53 16.72 -7.99
CA ASP A 52 -0.43 17.45 -8.83
C ASP A 52 -1.64 17.89 -8.00
N GLU A 53 -1.65 19.16 -7.61
CA GLU A 53 -2.74 19.72 -6.81
C GLU A 53 -4.08 19.76 -7.56
N SER A 54 -4.05 19.78 -8.89
CA SER A 54 -5.25 19.78 -9.73
C SER A 54 -5.86 18.38 -9.88
N HIS A 55 -5.16 17.35 -9.43
CA HIS A 55 -5.62 15.97 -9.55
C HIS A 55 -6.92 15.76 -8.73
N PRO A 56 -7.99 15.15 -9.29
CA PRO A 56 -9.27 14.99 -8.59
C PRO A 56 -9.20 14.22 -7.27
N GLN A 57 -8.15 13.41 -7.11
CA GLN A 57 -7.92 12.61 -5.90
C GLN A 57 -6.91 13.24 -4.93
N HIS A 58 -6.28 14.37 -5.28
CA HIS A 58 -5.26 15.04 -4.46
C HIS A 58 -5.75 15.30 -3.04
N TYR A 59 -6.91 15.96 -2.92
CA TYR A 59 -7.52 16.25 -1.62
C TYR A 59 -7.78 14.99 -0.78
N LYS A 60 -8.20 13.88 -1.41
CA LYS A 60 -8.51 12.61 -0.70
C LYS A 60 -7.27 11.86 -0.25
N VAL A 61 -6.19 11.97 -1.03
CA VAL A 61 -4.89 11.34 -0.73
C VAL A 61 -4.17 12.10 0.37
N ILE A 62 -4.27 13.43 0.39
CA ILE A 62 -3.69 14.29 1.44
C ILE A 62 -4.53 14.26 2.73
N ASN A 63 -5.87 14.30 2.64
CA ASN A 63 -6.73 14.25 3.82
C ASN A 63 -6.91 12.82 4.32
N LEU A 64 -5.99 12.41 5.20
CA LEU A 64 -5.97 11.09 5.85
C LEU A 64 -7.14 10.80 6.81
N ILE A 65 -8.09 11.72 6.98
CA ILE A 65 -9.29 11.51 7.81
C ILE A 65 -10.07 10.26 7.35
N PHE A 66 -9.96 9.89 6.08
CA PHE A 66 -10.56 8.65 5.57
C PHE A 66 -9.83 7.37 5.98
N GLY A 67 -8.58 7.42 6.44
CA GLY A 67 -7.84 6.23 6.85
C GLY A 67 -8.40 5.56 8.11
N SER A 68 -8.81 6.36 9.10
CA SER A 68 -9.33 5.87 10.39
C SER A 68 -10.76 5.33 10.29
N LEU A 69 -11.60 5.92 9.42
CA LEU A 69 -12.99 5.49 9.22
C LEU A 69 -13.11 4.03 8.77
N PHE A 70 -12.13 3.53 8.01
CA PHE A 70 -12.11 2.14 7.54
C PHE A 70 -11.39 1.18 8.50
N SER A 71 -10.65 1.69 9.49
CA SER A 71 -9.98 0.83 10.49
C SER A 71 -10.95 0.19 11.49
N VAL A 72 -12.18 0.70 11.58
CA VAL A 72 -13.20 0.23 12.54
C VAL A 72 -13.89 -1.06 12.07
N ARG A 73 -13.77 -1.43 10.78
CA ARG A 73 -14.50 -2.57 10.22
C ARG A 73 -13.60 -3.46 9.35
N LEU A 74 -13.04 -4.51 9.95
CA LEU A 74 -12.14 -5.51 9.33
C LEU A 74 -12.70 -6.23 8.09
N SER A 75 -14.02 -6.21 7.87
CA SER A 75 -14.66 -6.80 6.69
C SER A 75 -14.59 -5.92 5.44
N PHE A 76 -14.20 -4.65 5.56
CA PHE A 76 -14.07 -3.76 4.42
C PHE A 76 -12.69 -3.88 3.78
N THR A 77 -12.67 -3.90 2.46
CA THR A 77 -11.42 -3.82 1.69
C THR A 77 -10.72 -2.51 2.04
N PRO A 78 -9.46 -2.52 2.52
CA PRO A 78 -8.78 -1.30 2.97
C PRO A 78 -8.61 -0.33 1.80
N THR A 79 -8.80 0.96 2.08
CA THR A 79 -8.70 2.03 1.08
C THR A 79 -7.29 2.16 0.52
N PHE A 80 -7.19 2.79 -0.65
CA PHE A 80 -5.91 3.04 -1.32
C PHE A 80 -4.89 3.73 -0.40
N VAL A 81 -5.31 4.79 0.31
CA VAL A 81 -4.47 5.57 1.23
C VAL A 81 -3.98 4.71 2.40
N PHE A 82 -4.84 3.84 2.96
CA PHE A 82 -4.46 2.93 4.03
C PHE A 82 -3.37 1.93 3.58
N ARG A 83 -3.53 1.36 2.38
CA ARG A 83 -2.54 0.43 1.82
C ARG A 83 -1.20 1.10 1.55
N ILE A 84 -1.20 2.36 1.11
CA ILE A 84 0.04 3.12 0.95
C ILE A 84 0.72 3.33 2.30
N GLY A 85 -0.04 3.65 3.36
CA GLY A 85 0.52 3.79 4.71
C GLY A 85 1.25 2.54 5.19
N GLU A 86 0.68 1.36 4.95
CA GLU A 86 1.33 0.07 5.26
C GLU A 86 2.62 -0.14 4.44
N ILE A 87 2.59 0.20 3.14
CA ILE A 87 3.76 0.09 2.26
C ILE A 87 4.87 1.07 2.67
N LEU A 88 4.52 2.32 2.99
CA LEU A 88 5.48 3.33 3.47
C LEU A 88 6.12 2.89 4.79
N ARG A 89 5.33 2.32 5.71
CA ARG A 89 5.85 1.75 6.97
C ARG A 89 6.77 0.56 6.71
N TYR A 90 6.39 -0.34 5.79
CA TYR A 90 7.21 -1.50 5.43
C TYR A 90 8.59 -1.11 4.88
N PHE A 91 8.67 -0.01 4.13
CA PHE A 91 9.94 0.52 3.58
C PHE A 91 10.60 1.59 4.44
N GLU A 92 10.07 1.89 5.63
CA GLU A 92 10.59 2.94 6.53
C GLU A 92 10.71 4.32 5.86
N ILE A 93 9.76 4.65 4.98
CA ILE A 93 9.74 5.91 4.24
C ILE A 93 8.97 6.97 5.06
N GLU A 94 9.69 7.97 5.57
CA GLU A 94 9.15 9.09 6.35
C GLU A 94 8.48 10.19 5.48
N ASP A 95 7.53 9.83 4.61
CA ASP A 95 6.93 10.81 3.66
C ASP A 95 5.48 11.24 4.01
N PHE A 96 4.92 10.91 5.18
CA PHE A 96 3.63 11.47 5.64
C PHE A 96 3.50 11.47 7.18
N PRO A 97 2.67 12.36 7.78
CA PRO A 97 2.43 12.40 9.21
C PRO A 97 1.65 11.16 9.60
N ILE A 98 2.28 10.33 10.42
CA ILE A 98 1.61 9.30 11.20
C ILE A 98 0.47 10.01 11.95
N VAL A 99 -0.77 9.55 11.80
CA VAL A 99 -1.84 9.93 12.75
C VAL A 99 -1.45 9.32 14.09
N SER A 100 -0.58 10.02 14.82
CA SER A 100 -0.47 9.87 16.25
C SER A 100 -1.65 10.62 16.85
N ASN A 101 -2.48 9.88 17.58
CA ASN A 101 -3.68 10.31 18.27
C ASN A 101 -4.90 10.59 17.40
N VAL A 102 -5.75 9.56 17.32
CA VAL A 102 -7.20 9.71 17.43
C VAL A 102 -7.48 10.57 18.66
N GLY A 103 -7.62 11.89 18.46
CA GLY A 103 -8.40 12.70 19.39
C GLY A 103 -9.77 12.06 19.48
N GLY A 104 -10.17 11.67 20.70
CA GLY A 104 -11.49 11.11 20.95
C GLY A 104 -12.59 11.99 20.37
N PRO A 105 -13.79 11.44 20.13
CA PRO A 105 -14.91 12.21 19.62
C PRO A 105 -15.12 13.46 20.50
N PRO A 106 -15.47 14.62 19.92
CA PRO A 106 -15.72 15.82 20.70
C PRO A 106 -16.81 15.50 21.73
N SER A 107 -16.45 15.57 23.01
CA SER A 107 -17.40 15.46 24.10
C SER A 107 -18.42 16.58 23.93
N LEU A 108 -19.67 16.21 23.64
CA LEU A 108 -20.82 17.12 23.69
C LEU A 108 -20.98 17.58 25.14
N ALA A 109 -20.32 18.68 25.48
CA ALA A 109 -20.43 19.35 26.75
C ALA A 109 -21.19 20.67 26.55
N GLY A 110 -22.39 20.73 27.12
CA GLY A 110 -22.94 21.99 27.62
C GLY A 110 -24.19 22.50 26.93
N ASP A 111 -25.32 21.82 27.11
CA ASP A 111 -26.63 22.49 27.14
C ASP A 111 -27.19 22.38 28.56
N THR A 112 -26.85 23.37 29.39
CA THR A 112 -27.60 23.71 30.61
C THR A 112 -27.98 25.17 30.53
N THR A 113 -29.25 25.42 30.18
CA THR A 113 -30.05 26.57 30.62
C THR A 113 -31.51 26.21 30.51
#